data_AF-A0A1D1VD40-F1
#
_entry.id   AF-A0A1D1VD40-F1
#
_cell.length_a   1.000
_cell.length_b   1.000
_cell.length_c   1.000
_cell.angle_alpha   90.00
_cell.angle_beta   90.00
_cell.angle_gamma   90.00
#
_symmetry.space_group_name_H-M   'P 1'
#
loop_
_entity.id
_entity.type
_entity.pdbx_description
1 polymer ?
#
loop_
_entity_poly.entity_id
_entity_poly.type
_entity_poly.pdbx_seq_one_letter_code
_entity_poly.pdbx_strand_id
1 'polypeptide(L)'
;MDYVAEGFVSIQNKSDVVWLRTLPGHPKSANRTFVFTTTESTRVIVERFGDIAMEVADKHNIPVWTSAHDVALAKPHWYRDQVHPGPRLLEIVSIVPYRVH
;
A
#
# COMPACT_ATOMS: atom_id res chain seq x y z
N MET A 1 12.24 -6.75 -6.96
CA MET A 1 11.11 -6.41 -6.06
C MET A 1 9.99 -7.42 -6.25
N ASP A 2 9.82 -7.91 -7.46
CA ASP A 2 8.86 -8.94 -7.86
C ASP A 2 8.95 -10.21 -7.00
N TYR A 3 10.15 -10.67 -6.65
CA TYR A 3 10.35 -11.84 -5.78
C TYR A 3 9.64 -11.73 -4.41
N VAL A 4 9.53 -10.51 -3.86
CA VAL A 4 8.87 -10.29 -2.56
C VAL A 4 7.36 -10.45 -2.71
N ALA A 5 6.76 -9.80 -3.71
CA ALA A 5 5.33 -9.92 -4.01
C ALA A 5 4.95 -11.37 -4.39
N GLU A 6 5.74 -12.01 -5.24
CA GLU A 6 5.59 -13.43 -5.61
C GLU A 6 5.71 -14.36 -4.38
N GLY A 7 6.56 -14.02 -3.41
CA GLY A 7 6.63 -14.72 -2.12
C GLY A 7 5.32 -14.70 -1.35
N PHE A 8 4.58 -13.58 -1.38
CA PHE A 8 3.28 -13.44 -0.71
C PHE A 8 2.15 -14.21 -1.44
N VAL A 9 2.28 -14.48 -2.73
CA VAL A 9 1.32 -15.35 -3.47
C VAL A 9 1.27 -16.75 -2.86
N SER A 10 2.41 -17.27 -2.36
CA SER A 10 2.46 -18.60 -1.74
C SER A 10 1.55 -18.76 -0.51
N ILE A 11 1.14 -17.66 0.13
CA ILE A 11 0.23 -17.63 1.28
C ILE A 11 -1.23 -17.82 0.85
N GLN A 12 -1.59 -17.44 -0.38
CA GLN A 12 -2.93 -17.62 -0.95
C GLN A 12 -3.36 -19.10 -0.99
N ASN A 13 -2.41 -20.02 -1.21
CA ASN A 13 -2.70 -21.45 -1.22
C ASN A 13 -3.16 -21.99 0.16
N LYS A 14 -3.11 -21.17 1.21
CA LYS A 14 -3.45 -21.55 2.58
C LYS A 14 -4.58 -20.70 3.18
N SER A 15 -5.01 -19.63 2.53
CA SER A 15 -6.03 -18.69 3.05
C SER A 15 -6.60 -17.81 1.93
N ASP A 16 -7.85 -17.38 2.08
CA ASP A 16 -8.40 -16.30 1.25
C ASP A 16 -7.71 -14.99 1.64
N VAL A 17 -6.99 -14.39 0.69
CA VAL A 17 -6.22 -13.16 0.93
C VAL A 17 -6.73 -12.05 0.01
N VAL A 18 -6.96 -10.88 0.59
CA VAL A 18 -7.12 -9.61 -0.15
C VAL A 18 -5.88 -8.78 0.11
N TRP A 19 -5.25 -8.28 -0.96
CA TRP A 19 -4.11 -7.38 -0.84
C TRP A 19 -4.59 -5.95 -0.68
N LEU A 20 -3.84 -5.14 0.06
CA LEU A 20 -4.06 -3.70 0.13
C LEU A 20 -2.96 -3.02 -0.69
N ARG A 21 -3.33 -2.14 -1.61
CA ARG A 21 -2.33 -1.29 -2.27
C ARG A 21 -1.62 -0.47 -1.19
N THR A 22 -0.29 -0.36 -1.30
CA THR A 22 0.52 0.41 -0.35
C THR A 22 -0.08 1.80 -0.12
N LEU A 23 -0.14 2.24 1.13
CA LEU A 23 -0.53 3.62 1.40
C LEU A 23 0.60 4.55 0.92
N PRO A 24 0.27 5.67 0.25
CA PRO A 24 1.27 6.64 -0.20
C PRO A 24 2.01 7.23 1.02
N GLY A 25 3.23 7.70 0.82
CA GLY A 25 3.92 8.46 1.87
C GLY A 25 3.24 9.81 2.14
N HIS A 26 3.22 10.28 3.39
CA HIS A 26 2.72 11.63 3.69
C HIS A 26 3.56 12.69 2.93
N PRO A 27 2.99 13.76 2.37
CA PRO A 27 3.76 14.74 1.58
C PRO A 27 4.94 15.40 2.31
N LYS A 28 4.85 15.51 3.64
CA LYS A 28 5.93 16.02 4.51
C LYS A 28 6.96 14.96 4.93
N SER A 29 6.82 13.70 4.49
CA SER A 29 7.74 12.61 4.81
C SER A 29 9.08 12.69 4.08
N ALA A 30 9.21 13.63 3.13
CA ALA A 30 10.38 13.84 2.29
C ALA A 30 11.73 13.96 3.03
N ASN A 31 11.74 14.13 4.35
CA ASN A 31 12.93 14.42 5.15
C ASN A 31 13.20 13.50 6.34
N ARG A 32 12.50 12.36 6.52
CA ARG A 32 12.84 11.43 7.62
C ARG A 32 13.01 10.02 7.12
N THR A 33 14.28 9.68 6.91
CA THR A 33 14.97 8.41 7.21
C THR A 33 14.05 7.23 7.57
N PHE A 34 13.27 6.75 6.61
CA PHE A 34 13.19 5.30 6.47
C PHE A 34 14.53 4.87 5.90
N VAL A 35 15.20 3.93 6.55
CA VAL A 35 16.47 3.35 6.05
C VAL A 35 16.13 2.46 4.85
N PHE A 36 15.76 3.11 3.75
CA PHE A 36 15.86 2.67 2.37
C PHE A 36 16.20 3.93 1.58
N THR A 37 17.45 4.37 1.74
CA THR A 37 18.19 5.41 0.99
C THR A 37 17.38 6.65 0.56
N THR A 38 17.63 7.72 1.30
CA THR A 38 17.32 9.14 1.01
C THR A 38 17.45 9.51 -0.47
N THR A 39 16.34 9.84 -1.13
CA THR A 39 16.19 10.81 -2.24
C THR A 39 14.70 10.78 -2.68
N GLU A 40 14.28 11.66 -3.59
CA GLU A 40 13.04 11.56 -4.40
C GLU A 40 12.70 10.11 -4.82
N SER A 41 13.71 9.26 -4.93
CA SER A 41 13.64 7.81 -5.14
C SER A 41 12.75 7.04 -4.16
N THR A 42 12.64 7.41 -2.87
CA THR A 42 11.88 6.59 -1.91
C THR A 42 10.37 6.63 -2.18
N ARG A 43 9.83 7.80 -2.55
CA ARG A 43 8.42 7.90 -2.98
C ARG A 43 8.19 7.09 -4.25
N VAL A 44 9.10 7.21 -5.22
CA VAL A 44 9.07 6.42 -6.47
C VAL A 44 9.15 4.92 -6.18
N ILE A 45 9.94 4.48 -5.18
CA ILE A 45 10.11 3.07 -4.81
C ILE A 45 8.83 2.51 -4.16
N VAL A 46 8.18 3.24 -3.26
CA VAL A 46 6.93 2.78 -2.61
C VAL A 46 5.78 2.72 -3.61
N GLU A 47 5.65 3.72 -4.47
CA GLU A 47 4.65 3.72 -5.55
C GLU A 47 4.95 2.59 -6.54
N ARG A 48 6.21 2.43 -6.97
CA ARG A 48 6.63 1.33 -7.85
C ARG A 48 6.43 -0.04 -7.22
N PHE A 49 6.63 -0.19 -5.91
CA PHE A 49 6.31 -1.43 -5.22
C PHE A 49 4.80 -1.68 -5.20
N GLY A 50 4.00 -0.64 -4.98
CA GLY A 50 2.55 -0.70 -5.12
C GLY A 50 2.13 -1.16 -6.51
N ASP A 51 2.74 -0.62 -7.57
CA ASP A 51 2.45 -0.98 -8.96
C ASP A 51 2.87 -2.43 -9.26
N ILE A 52 4.07 -2.85 -8.85
CA ILE A 52 4.52 -4.26 -8.98
C ILE A 52 3.57 -5.21 -8.23
N ALA A 53 3.12 -4.84 -7.04
CA ALA A 53 2.17 -5.65 -6.28
C ALA A 53 0.81 -5.74 -6.98
N MET A 54 0.35 -4.68 -7.64
CA MET A 54 -0.86 -4.70 -8.46
C MET A 54 -0.71 -5.63 -9.66
N GLU A 55 0.42 -5.57 -10.38
CA GLU A 55 0.71 -6.45 -11.53
C GLU A 55 0.75 -7.93 -11.13
N VAL A 56 1.42 -8.25 -10.02
CA VAL A 56 1.47 -9.62 -9.49
C VAL A 56 0.07 -10.07 -9.03
N ALA A 57 -0.69 -9.20 -8.36
CA ALA A 57 -2.04 -9.55 -7.93
C ALA A 57 -2.96 -9.85 -9.11
N ASP A 58 -2.93 -9.03 -10.17
CA ASP A 58 -3.68 -9.24 -11.41
C ASP A 58 -3.32 -10.58 -12.07
N LYS A 59 -2.02 -10.84 -12.26
CA LYS A 59 -1.50 -12.12 -12.80
C LYS A 59 -1.99 -13.35 -12.04
N HIS A 60 -2.19 -13.22 -10.72
CA HIS A 60 -2.59 -14.32 -9.83
C HIS A 60 -4.07 -14.29 -9.43
N ASN A 61 -4.88 -13.42 -10.03
CA ASN A 61 -6.30 -13.21 -9.69
C ASN A 61 -6.52 -12.93 -8.19
N ILE A 62 -5.62 -12.18 -7.57
CA ILE A 62 -5.71 -11.77 -6.17
C ILE A 62 -6.47 -10.44 -6.11
N PRO A 63 -7.59 -10.36 -5.36
CA PRO A 63 -8.27 -9.10 -5.14
C PRO A 63 -7.35 -8.07 -4.50
N VAL A 64 -7.28 -6.86 -5.09
CA VAL A 64 -6.57 -5.73 -4.49
C VAL A 64 -7.54 -4.64 -4.08
N TRP A 65 -7.42 -4.21 -2.84
CA TRP A 65 -8.16 -3.13 -2.27
C TRP A 65 -7.38 -1.80 -2.39
N THR A 66 -7.93 -0.87 -3.18
CA THR A 66 -7.28 0.41 -3.51
C THR A 66 -7.88 1.63 -2.80
N SER A 67 -9.09 1.57 -2.26
CA SER A 67 -9.75 2.80 -1.75
C SER A 67 -9.01 3.47 -0.59
N ALA A 68 -8.29 2.69 0.22
CA ALA A 68 -7.47 3.24 1.29
C ALA A 68 -6.29 4.08 0.74
N HIS A 69 -5.69 3.64 -0.37
CA HIS A 69 -4.65 4.39 -1.09
C HIS A 69 -5.21 5.70 -1.65
N ASP A 70 -6.37 5.65 -2.33
CA ASP A 70 -7.00 6.83 -2.92
C ASP A 70 -7.37 7.89 -1.87
N VAL A 71 -7.94 7.45 -0.74
CA VAL A 71 -8.27 8.35 0.38
C VAL A 71 -7.00 8.93 1.00
N ALA A 72 -5.96 8.13 1.18
CA ALA A 72 -4.68 8.60 1.72
C ALA A 72 -4.03 9.67 0.83
N LEU A 73 -4.11 9.53 -0.50
CA LEU A 73 -3.66 10.57 -1.44
C LEU A 73 -4.47 11.86 -1.28
N ALA A 74 -5.79 11.76 -1.16
CA ALA A 74 -6.68 12.93 -1.07
C ALA A 74 -6.67 13.61 0.31
N LYS A 75 -6.30 12.90 1.38
CA LYS A 75 -6.39 13.34 2.78
C LYS A 75 -5.08 13.16 3.54
N PRO A 76 -3.98 13.83 3.14
CA PRO A 76 -2.69 13.68 3.82
C PRO A 76 -2.73 14.07 5.31
N HIS A 77 -3.57 15.04 5.68
CA HIS A 77 -3.75 15.45 7.08
C HIS A 77 -4.38 14.37 7.99
N TRP A 78 -4.80 13.22 7.46
CA TRP A 78 -5.31 12.09 8.24
C TRP A 78 -4.22 11.13 8.70
N TYR A 79 -2.97 11.33 8.29
CA TYR A 79 -1.85 10.61 8.89
C TYR A 79 -1.61 11.10 10.32
N ARG A 80 -1.20 10.18 11.20
CA ARG A 80 -0.75 10.53 12.56
C ARG A 80 0.60 11.24 12.52
N ASP A 81 1.47 10.77 11.64
CA ASP A 81 2.80 11.33 11.42
C ASP A 81 3.16 11.23 9.93
N GLN A 82 4.43 11.17 9.59
CA GLN A 82 4.85 11.18 8.19
C GLN A 82 4.67 9.83 7.47
N VAL A 83 4.35 8.75 8.19
CA VAL A 83 4.30 7.39 7.64
C VAL A 83 3.17 6.54 8.19
N HIS A 84 2.72 6.79 9.43
CA HIS A 84 1.68 5.99 10.05
C HIS A 84 0.30 6.60 9.77
N PRO A 85 -0.67 5.80 9.29
CA PRO A 85 -2.04 6.25 9.18
C PRO A 85 -2.58 6.65 10.56
N GLY A 86 -3.31 7.76 10.61
CA GLY A 86 -4.02 8.16 11.81
C GLY A 86 -5.35 7.41 11.95
N PRO A 87 -6.09 7.64 13.05
CA PRO A 87 -7.33 6.91 13.34
C PRO A 87 -8.34 6.93 12.17
N ARG A 88 -8.47 8.06 11.48
CA ARG A 88 -9.37 8.21 10.32
C ARG A 88 -8.96 7.35 9.11
N LEU A 89 -7.66 7.23 8.84
CA LEU A 89 -7.19 6.34 7.76
C LEU A 89 -7.30 4.87 8.16
N LEU A 90 -7.09 4.54 9.44
CA LEU A 90 -7.31 3.20 9.97
C LEU A 90 -8.78 2.79 9.87
N GLU A 91 -9.73 3.70 10.11
CA GLU A 91 -11.15 3.46 9.86
C GLU A 91 -11.39 3.04 8.41
N ILE A 92 -10.82 3.75 7.43
CA ILE A 92 -10.95 3.40 6.02
C ILE A 92 -10.30 2.05 5.70
N VAL A 93 -9.10 1.78 6.21
CA VAL A 93 -8.40 0.48 6.06
C VAL A 93 -9.13 -0.65 6.78
N SER A 94 -9.99 -0.36 7.76
CA SER A 94 -10.78 -1.38 8.47
C SER A 94 -12.13 -1.68 7.80
N ILE A 95 -12.60 -0.82 6.89
CA ILE A 95 -13.83 -1.05 6.12
C ILE A 95 -13.50 -1.95 4.93
N VAL A 96 -13.35 -3.26 5.17
CA VAL A 96 -13.17 -4.29 4.11
C VAL A 96 -14.13 -4.02 2.95
N PRO A 97 -13.67 -4.02 1.68
CA PRO A 97 -14.49 -3.52 0.58
C PRO A 97 -15.61 -4.48 0.27
N TYR A 98 -16.82 -3.92 0.22
CA TYR A 98 -18.04 -4.50 -0.36
C TYR A 98 -17.97 -4.67 -1.90
N ARG A 99 -16.81 -4.47 -2.52
CA ARG A 99 -16.60 -4.66 -3.97
C ARG A 99 -15.20 -5.20 -4.24
N VAL A 100 -15.16 -6.51 -4.42
CA VAL A 100 -14.13 -7.19 -5.20
C VAL A 100 -14.55 -7.02 -6.67
N HIS A 101 -13.72 -6.36 -7.47
CA HIS A 101 -13.85 -6.36 -8.94
C HIS A 101 -12.90 -7.41 -9.51
#